data_AF-A0A7L4PD22-F1
#
_entry.id   AF-A0A7L4PD22-F1
#
_cell.length_a   1.000
_cell.length_b   1.000
_cell.length_c   1.000
_cell.angle_alpha   90.00
_cell.angle_beta   90.00
_cell.angle_gamma   90.00
#
_symmetry.space_group_name_H-M   'P 1'
#
loop_
_entity.id
_entity.type
_entity.pdbx_description
1 polymer ?
#
loop_
_entity_poly.entity_id
_entity_poly.type
_entity_poly.pdbx_seq_one_letter_code
_entity_poly.pdbx_strand_id
1 'polypeptide(L)'
;MLVDAEYLRELLRREKPKVDIDEDGLFYDMPALLQRVGCRLGRDDLVLLGIALGYAYGGFVKKAICALLASAAAELGKPQYVAEIGEKCGADLPLMVRVTCSLARLADEEGLDHLAGMSQVLRELRGE
;
A
#
# COMPACT_ATOMS: atom_id res chain seq x y z
N MET A 1 -22.85 -29.74 0.42
CA MET A 1 -22.39 -29.89 1.83
C MET A 1 -22.00 -28.51 2.33
N LEU A 2 -22.81 -27.93 3.20
CA LEU A 2 -22.47 -26.65 3.86
C LEU A 2 -21.41 -26.95 4.91
N VAL A 3 -20.22 -26.37 4.75
CA VAL A 3 -19.15 -26.48 5.74
C VAL A 3 -19.56 -25.66 6.96
N ASP A 4 -19.71 -26.32 8.10
CA ASP A 4 -20.11 -25.71 9.37
C ASP A 4 -19.04 -24.72 9.85
N ALA A 5 -19.48 -23.55 10.33
CA ALA A 5 -18.59 -22.54 10.90
C ALA A 5 -17.82 -23.07 12.12
N GLU A 6 -18.40 -24.05 12.83
CA GLU A 6 -17.73 -24.74 13.92
C GLU A 6 -16.59 -25.64 13.41
N TYR A 7 -16.82 -26.36 12.30
CA TYR A 7 -15.78 -27.16 11.63
C TYR A 7 -14.62 -26.30 11.12
N LEU A 8 -14.90 -25.15 10.51
CA LEU A 8 -13.87 -24.18 10.08
C LEU A 8 -13.05 -23.62 11.25
N ARG A 9 -13.68 -23.36 12.40
CA ARG A 9 -12.99 -22.90 13.62
C ARG A 9 -12.11 -23.99 14.24
N GLU A 10 -12.59 -25.23 14.24
CA GLU A 10 -11.83 -26.40 14.70
C GLU A 10 -10.60 -26.63 13.82
N LEU A 11 -10.76 -26.50 12.49
CA LEU A 11 -9.71 -26.64 11.51
C LEU A 11 -8.64 -25.55 11.67
N LEU A 12 -9.03 -24.28 11.78
CA LEU A 12 -8.13 -23.15 12.02
C LEU A 12 -7.43 -23.18 13.39
N ARG A 13 -8.01 -23.88 14.39
CA ARG A 13 -7.37 -24.12 15.69
C ARG A 13 -6.33 -25.24 15.64
N ARG A 14 -6.60 -26.31 14.88
CA ARG A 14 -5.69 -27.47 14.70
C ARG A 14 -4.55 -27.13 13.76
N GLU A 15 -4.88 -26.53 12.64
CA GLU A 15 -3.97 -25.95 11.67
C GLU A 15 -3.90 -24.46 11.95
N LYS A 16 -3.31 -24.03 13.07
CA LYS A 16 -2.79 -22.66 13.11
C LYS A 16 -1.85 -22.59 11.90
N PRO A 17 -2.21 -21.91 10.80
CA PRO A 17 -1.25 -21.74 9.73
C PRO A 17 -0.13 -20.99 10.44
N LYS A 18 1.07 -21.58 10.47
CA LYS A 18 2.25 -20.78 10.74
C LYS A 18 2.36 -19.86 9.56
N VAL A 19 1.62 -18.76 9.62
CA VAL A 19 1.93 -17.59 8.84
C VAL A 19 3.19 -17.06 9.53
N ASP A 20 4.34 -17.62 9.13
CA ASP A 20 5.61 -16.93 9.33
C ASP A 20 5.52 -15.70 8.44
N ILE A 21 4.91 -14.64 8.99
CA ILE A 21 5.03 -13.32 8.41
C ILE A 21 6.51 -13.00 8.58
N ASP A 22 7.26 -13.07 7.49
CA ASP A 22 8.57 -12.44 7.43
C ASP A 22 8.34 -10.94 7.70
N GLU A 23 8.49 -10.54 8.97
CA GLU A 23 8.22 -9.17 9.43
C GLU A 23 9.11 -8.17 8.70
N ASP A 24 10.31 -8.60 8.31
CA ASP A 24 11.25 -7.81 7.53
C ASP A 24 10.73 -7.64 6.10
N GLY A 25 10.33 -8.74 5.43
CA GLY A 25 9.73 -8.70 4.10
C GLY A 25 8.45 -7.86 4.02
N LEU A 26 7.56 -7.99 5.01
CA LEU A 26 6.35 -7.19 5.11
C LEU A 26 6.65 -5.70 5.25
N PHE A 27 7.67 -5.35 6.06
CA PHE A 27 8.09 -3.97 6.23
C PHE A 27 8.55 -3.35 4.91
N TYR A 28 9.33 -4.08 4.10
CA TYR A 28 9.76 -3.60 2.78
C TYR A 28 8.61 -3.41 1.78
N ASP A 29 7.56 -4.22 1.88
CA ASP A 29 6.42 -4.17 0.97
C ASP A 29 5.32 -3.17 1.40
N MET A 30 5.37 -2.64 2.62
CA MET A 30 4.37 -1.69 3.14
C MET A 30 4.08 -0.49 2.22
N PRO A 31 5.08 0.17 1.58
CA PRO A 31 4.83 1.23 0.61
C PRO A 31 3.90 0.80 -0.52
N ALA A 32 4.17 -0.36 -1.14
CA ALA A 32 3.41 -0.89 -2.26
C ALA A 32 2.01 -1.35 -1.82
N LEU A 33 1.91 -1.97 -0.64
CA LEU A 33 0.64 -2.38 -0.04
C LEU A 33 -0.29 -1.19 0.21
N LEU A 34 0.21 -0.13 0.85
CA LEU A 34 -0.57 1.07 1.13
C LEU A 34 -1.03 1.77 -0.16
N GLN A 35 -0.16 1.83 -1.17
CA GLN A 35 -0.53 2.37 -2.48
C GLN A 35 -1.65 1.55 -3.13
N ARG A 36 -1.53 0.22 -3.19
CA ARG A 36 -2.56 -0.64 -3.80
C ARG A 36 -3.89 -0.60 -3.03
N VAL A 37 -3.85 -0.72 -1.71
CA VAL A 37 -5.05 -0.65 -0.86
C VAL A 37 -5.69 0.72 -0.96
N GLY A 38 -4.90 1.79 -0.89
CA GLY A 38 -5.37 3.16 -1.06
C GLY A 38 -6.08 3.36 -2.39
N CYS A 39 -5.48 2.92 -3.50
CA CYS A 39 -6.07 3.03 -4.83
C CYS A 39 -7.38 2.24 -4.97
N ARG A 40 -7.45 1.01 -4.43
CA ARG A 40 -8.69 0.21 -4.47
C ARG A 40 -9.83 0.85 -3.66
N LEU A 41 -9.50 1.54 -2.58
CA LEU A 41 -10.47 2.19 -1.70
C LEU A 41 -10.77 3.65 -2.09
N GLY A 42 -10.09 4.21 -3.09
CA GLY A 42 -10.19 5.64 -3.41
C GLY A 42 -9.70 6.55 -2.28
N ARG A 43 -8.71 6.08 -1.51
CA ARG A 43 -8.14 6.73 -0.33
C ARG A 43 -6.76 7.30 -0.67
N ASP A 44 -6.74 8.52 -1.23
CA ASP A 44 -5.51 9.22 -1.64
C ASP A 44 -4.52 9.41 -0.47
N ASP A 45 -5.01 9.55 0.76
CA ASP A 45 -4.20 9.63 1.97
C ASP A 45 -3.33 8.39 2.17
N LEU A 46 -3.87 7.19 1.95
CA LEU A 46 -3.13 5.93 2.05
C LEU A 46 -2.12 5.80 0.90
N VAL A 47 -2.48 6.25 -0.30
CA VAL A 47 -1.55 6.27 -1.45
C VAL A 47 -0.35 7.17 -1.16
N LEU A 48 -0.62 8.37 -0.64
CA LEU A 48 0.41 9.33 -0.26
C LEU A 48 1.26 8.84 0.91
N LEU A 49 0.67 8.11 1.86
CA LEU A 49 1.41 7.48 2.96
C LEU A 49 2.37 6.41 2.42
N GLY A 50 1.91 5.57 1.50
CA GLY A 50 2.78 4.59 0.84
C GLY A 50 3.90 5.26 0.04
N ILE A 51 3.62 6.37 -0.67
CA ILE A 51 4.66 7.19 -1.33
C ILE A 51 5.66 7.76 -0.32
N ALA A 52 5.19 8.25 0.84
CA ALA A 52 6.04 8.78 1.89
C ALA A 52 7.00 7.73 2.44
N LEU A 53 6.51 6.51 2.73
CA LEU A 53 7.33 5.40 3.18
C LEU A 53 8.33 4.96 2.10
N GLY A 54 7.92 4.89 0.83
CA GLY A 54 8.82 4.58 -0.28
C GLY A 54 9.99 5.57 -0.38
N TYR A 55 9.71 6.88 -0.23
CA TYR A 55 10.77 7.88 -0.15
C TYR A 55 11.64 7.74 1.09
N ALA A 56 11.07 7.42 2.25
CA ALA A 56 11.80 7.23 3.50
C ALA A 56 12.79 6.05 3.39
N TYR A 57 12.33 4.91 2.87
CA TYR A 57 13.17 3.73 2.65
C TYR A 57 14.26 3.98 1.61
N GLY A 58 13.98 4.78 0.58
CA GLY A 58 14.97 5.23 -0.40
C GLY A 58 15.93 6.33 0.08
N GLY A 59 15.80 6.81 1.33
CA GLY A 59 16.66 7.86 1.90
C GLY A 59 16.31 9.30 1.48
N PHE A 60 15.18 9.52 0.80
CA PHE A 60 14.74 10.84 0.32
C PHE A 60 13.93 11.61 1.39
N VAL A 61 14.56 11.92 2.53
CA VAL A 61 13.90 12.45 3.73
C VAL A 61 12.99 13.66 3.46
N LYS A 62 13.45 14.65 2.67
CA LYS A 62 12.63 15.84 2.35
C LYS A 62 11.34 15.46 1.60
N LYS A 63 11.44 14.56 0.61
CA LYS A 63 10.28 14.10 -0.16
C LYS A 63 9.33 13.26 0.69
N ALA A 64 9.88 12.43 1.59
CA ALA A 64 9.11 11.64 2.53
C ALA A 64 8.25 12.52 3.45
N ILE A 65 8.83 13.57 4.04
CA ILE A 65 8.09 14.52 4.89
C ILE A 65 6.99 15.22 4.10
N CYS A 66 7.28 15.68 2.88
CA CYS A 66 6.28 16.32 2.03
C CYS A 66 5.08 15.40 1.72
N ALA A 67 5.35 14.17 1.31
CA ALA A 67 4.30 13.19 1.04
C ALA A 67 3.52 12.82 2.32
N LEU A 68 4.19 12.75 3.47
CA LEU A 68 3.54 12.50 4.76
C LEU A 68 2.59 13.64 5.16
N LEU A 69 3.02 14.90 5.01
CA LEU A 69 2.16 16.06 5.28
C LEU A 69 0.97 16.11 4.32
N ALA A 70 1.19 15.78 3.05
CA ALA A 70 0.12 15.68 2.06
C ALA A 70 -0.87 14.55 2.40
N SER A 71 -0.37 13.40 2.88
CA SER A 71 -1.20 12.29 3.36
C SER A 71 -2.12 12.74 4.49
N ALA A 72 -1.59 13.42 5.50
CA ALA A 72 -2.39 13.97 6.60
C ALA A 72 -3.41 15.02 6.12
N ALA A 73 -3.06 15.87 5.16
CA ALA A 73 -3.99 16.84 4.58
C ALA A 73 -5.15 16.15 3.83
N ALA A 74 -4.85 15.07 3.09
CA ALA A 74 -5.83 14.27 2.38
C ALA A 74 -6.77 13.53 3.36
N GLU A 75 -6.23 12.96 4.44
CA GLU A 75 -7.02 12.29 5.49
C GLU A 75 -8.05 13.24 6.11
N LEU A 76 -7.66 14.50 6.33
CA LEU A 76 -8.51 15.56 6.85
C LEU A 76 -9.51 16.12 5.82
N GLY A 77 -9.57 15.56 4.60
CA GLY A 77 -10.47 16.00 3.53
C GLY A 77 -10.12 17.37 2.96
N LYS A 78 -8.83 17.74 2.95
CA LYS A 78 -8.36 19.04 2.46
C LYS A 78 -7.45 18.91 1.22
N PRO A 79 -8.00 18.49 0.06
CA PRO A 79 -7.22 18.20 -1.15
C PRO A 79 -6.47 19.42 -1.72
N GLN A 80 -6.93 20.65 -1.46
CA GLN A 80 -6.23 21.87 -1.88
C GLN A 80 -4.83 21.98 -1.26
N TYR A 81 -4.63 21.50 -0.02
CA TYR A 81 -3.32 21.53 0.62
C TYR A 81 -2.40 20.44 0.10
N VAL A 82 -2.93 19.34 -0.45
CA VAL A 82 -2.11 18.30 -1.10
C VAL A 82 -1.34 18.90 -2.29
N ALA A 83 -2.03 19.67 -3.13
CA ALA A 83 -1.40 20.36 -4.25
C ALA A 83 -0.38 21.41 -3.80
N GLU A 84 -0.74 22.26 -2.83
CA GLU A 84 0.14 23.32 -2.31
C GLU A 84 1.42 22.74 -1.67
N ILE A 85 1.30 21.65 -0.90
CA ILE A 85 2.45 20.95 -0.32
C ILE A 85 3.33 20.38 -1.43
N GLY A 86 2.73 19.77 -2.45
CA GLY A 86 3.43 19.25 -3.61
C GLY A 86 4.26 20.32 -4.31
N GLU A 87 3.67 21.45 -4.66
CA GLU A 87 4.35 22.57 -5.33
C GLU A 87 5.55 23.08 -4.52
N LYS A 88 5.36 23.30 -3.20
CA LYS A 88 6.44 23.72 -2.29
C LYS A 88 7.57 22.71 -2.21
N CYS A 89 7.27 21.44 -2.46
CA CYS A 89 8.22 20.34 -2.43
C CYS A 89 8.75 19.93 -3.81
N GLY A 90 8.37 20.65 -4.88
CA GLY A 90 8.80 20.39 -6.24
C GLY A 90 8.24 19.08 -6.83
N ALA A 91 7.01 18.70 -6.46
CA ALA A 91 6.34 17.49 -6.95
C ALA A 91 4.86 17.74 -7.21
N ASP A 92 4.33 17.22 -8.32
CA ASP A 92 2.89 17.17 -8.57
C ASP A 92 2.30 15.93 -7.88
N LEU A 93 2.01 16.05 -6.58
CA LEU A 93 1.48 14.94 -5.78
C LEU A 93 0.13 14.41 -6.29
N PRO A 94 -0.84 15.25 -6.70
CA PRO A 94 -2.06 14.76 -7.35
C PRO A 94 -1.81 13.92 -8.60
N LEU A 95 -0.87 14.34 -9.46
CA LEU A 95 -0.48 13.53 -10.61
C LEU A 95 0.19 12.22 -10.19
N MET A 96 1.08 12.26 -9.20
CA MET A 96 1.72 11.04 -8.67
C MET A 96 0.69 10.03 -8.18
N VAL A 97 -0.33 10.45 -7.40
CA VAL A 97 -1.41 9.56 -6.95
C VAL A 97 -2.14 8.92 -8.13
N ARG A 98 -2.54 9.72 -9.14
CA ARG A 98 -3.22 9.19 -10.34
C ARG A 98 -2.38 8.18 -11.11
N VAL A 99 -1.09 8.46 -11.28
CA VAL A 99 -0.15 7.56 -11.98
C VAL A 99 0.02 6.28 -11.17
N THR A 100 0.26 6.39 -9.86
CA THR A 100 0.38 5.24 -8.95
C THR A 100 -0.85 4.35 -9.02
N CYS A 101 -2.06 4.91 -8.99
CA CYS A 101 -3.28 4.12 -9.07
C CYS A 101 -3.52 3.50 -10.45
N SER A 102 -3.14 4.19 -11.53
CA SER A 102 -3.16 3.61 -12.88
C SER A 102 -2.22 2.39 -12.98
N LEU A 103 -1.01 2.51 -12.43
CA LEU A 103 -0.03 1.43 -12.41
C LEU A 103 -0.45 0.27 -11.50
N ALA A 104 -1.00 0.57 -10.32
CA ALA A 104 -1.50 -0.44 -9.39
C ALA A 104 -2.63 -1.26 -10.03
N ARG A 105 -3.54 -0.59 -10.76
CA ARG A 105 -4.61 -1.25 -11.50
C ARG A 105 -4.07 -2.12 -12.63
N LEU A 106 -3.12 -1.63 -13.42
CA LEU A 106 -2.49 -2.42 -14.48
C LEU A 106 -1.77 -3.65 -13.91
N ALA A 107 -1.08 -3.50 -12.77
CA ALA A 107 -0.42 -4.61 -12.11
C ALA A 107 -1.40 -5.66 -11.58
N ASP A 108 -2.57 -5.23 -11.09
CA ASP A 108 -3.66 -6.13 -10.68
C ASP A 108 -4.28 -6.86 -11.89
N GLU A 109 -4.49 -6.16 -13.02
CA GLU A 109 -5.10 -6.71 -14.24
C GLU A 109 -4.19 -7.75 -14.94
N GLU A 110 -2.88 -7.52 -14.95
CA GLU A 110 -1.89 -8.34 -15.65
C GLU A 110 -1.16 -9.35 -14.75
N GLY A 111 -1.49 -9.42 -13.45
CA GLY A 111 -0.83 -10.31 -12.49
C GLY A 111 0.66 -9.99 -12.26
N LEU A 112 1.05 -8.71 -12.42
CA LEU A 112 2.44 -8.25 -12.41
C LEU A 112 2.91 -7.81 -11.00
N ASP A 113 2.54 -8.58 -9.98
CA ASP A 113 2.80 -8.24 -8.58
C ASP A 113 4.28 -7.99 -8.26
N HIS A 114 5.17 -8.70 -8.95
CA HIS A 114 6.62 -8.59 -8.84
C HIS A 114 7.18 -7.27 -9.39
N LEU A 115 6.49 -6.61 -10.32
CA LEU A 115 6.90 -5.30 -10.86
C LEU A 115 6.44 -4.13 -9.99
N ALA A 116 5.43 -4.36 -9.15
CA ALA A 116 4.85 -3.34 -8.26
C ALA A 116 5.54 -3.27 -6.89
N GLY A 117 6.69 -3.92 -6.72
CA GLY A 117 7.44 -3.92 -5.46
C GLY A 117 6.77 -4.75 -4.37
N MET A 118 6.04 -5.80 -4.73
CA MET A 118 5.59 -6.81 -3.77
C MET A 118 6.52 -8.02 -3.84
N SER A 119 7.14 -8.36 -2.72
CA SER A 119 7.98 -9.54 -2.58
C SER A 119 7.19 -10.84 -2.75
N GLN A 120 7.92 -11.95 -2.95
CA GLN A 120 7.36 -13.30 -3.03
C GLN A 120 6.50 -13.67 -1.80
N VAL A 121 6.82 -13.10 -0.63
CA VAL A 121 6.12 -13.34 0.64
C VAL A 121 4.65 -12.95 0.57
N LEU A 122 4.30 -11.87 -0.12
CA LEU A 122 2.90 -11.47 -0.26
C LEU A 122 2.11 -12.29 -1.28
N ARG A 123 2.78 -12.98 -2.22
CA ARG A 123 2.15 -13.96 -3.11
C ARG A 123 1.80 -15.22 -2.32
N GLU A 124 2.75 -15.68 -1.49
CA GLU A 124 2.56 -16.81 -0.58
C GLU A 124 1.43 -16.54 0.44
N LEU A 125 1.32 -15.31 0.97
CA LEU A 125 0.22 -14.91 1.86
C LEU A 125 -1.16 -14.88 1.18
N ARG A 126 -1.23 -14.74 -0.15
CA ARG A 126 -2.47 -14.84 -0.93
C ARG A 126 -2.79 -16.28 -1.36
N GLY A 127 -1.88 -17.22 -1.14
CA GLY A 127 -2.01 -18.60 -1.60
C GLY A 127 -1.72 -18.77 -3.09
N GLU A 128 -0.94 -17.87 -3.69
CA GLU A 128 -0.35 -18.01 -5.03
C GLU A 128 1.02 -18.68 -4.99
#